data_AF-A0A3S9P300-F1
#
_entry.id   AF-A0A3S9P300-F1
#
_cell.length_a   1.000
_cell.length_b   1.000
_cell.length_c   1.000
_cell.angle_alpha   90.00
_cell.angle_beta   90.00
_cell.angle_gamma   90.00
#
_symmetry.space_group_name_H-M   'P 1'
#
loop_
_entity.id
_entity.type
_entity.pdbx_description
1 polymer ?
#
loop_
_entity_poly.entity_id
_entity_poly.type
_entity_poly.pdbx_seq_one_letter_code
_entity_poly.pdbx_strand_id
1 'polypeptide(L)'
;MFIFRDYKNYDQLIAQMYNDQFSYAQFEKQYINHINKKYGINTSIGEDIIYLLTQASNKNLPTVFNKIMDSMEKSDIFQLQILFYFSYNFEQNERAKRYLNQMLKSEDELDQRIFFANLDSQYKNFFLINIKEPKEFIDFVEKAKLKWPIYTLEFNYLILSVANDYNITIINYEKYLKYCEKKFKPNRYFTIEDLNTLKK
;
A
#
# COMPACT_ATOMS: atom_id res chain seq x y z
N MET A 1 -1.64 5.15 -23.17
CA MET A 1 -1.07 4.29 -24.22
C MET A 1 -1.96 3.06 -24.31
N PHE A 2 -2.50 2.74 -25.49
CA PHE A 2 -3.65 1.84 -25.69
C PHE A 2 -3.26 0.64 -26.55
N ILE A 3 -2.43 -0.27 -26.03
CA ILE A 3 -2.07 -1.55 -26.66
C ILE A 3 -1.65 -2.42 -25.47
N PHE A 4 -2.34 -3.44 -24.95
CA PHE A 4 -3.14 -4.51 -25.54
C PHE A 4 -4.21 -4.93 -24.52
N ARG A 5 -5.50 -4.71 -24.79
CA ARG A 5 -6.61 -5.21 -23.96
C ARG A 5 -6.86 -6.72 -24.10
N ASP A 6 -6.01 -7.43 -24.82
CA ASP A 6 -6.10 -8.88 -24.96
C ASP A 6 -5.38 -9.59 -23.81
N TYR A 7 -5.77 -9.31 -22.57
CA TYR A 7 -5.32 -10.03 -21.37
C TYR A 7 -5.50 -11.56 -21.49
N LYS A 8 -6.41 -12.00 -22.37
CA LYS A 8 -6.63 -13.41 -22.75
C LYS A 8 -5.42 -14.11 -23.40
N ASN A 9 -4.42 -13.36 -23.87
CA ASN A 9 -3.27 -13.95 -24.58
C ASN A 9 -2.17 -14.47 -23.65
N TYR A 10 -2.20 -14.12 -22.37
CA TYR A 10 -1.21 -14.60 -21.40
C TYR A 10 -1.65 -15.88 -20.71
N ASP A 11 -2.93 -16.23 -20.78
CA ASP A 11 -3.51 -17.35 -20.03
C ASP A 11 -2.82 -18.68 -20.35
N GLN A 12 -2.41 -18.90 -21.60
CA GLN A 12 -1.66 -20.09 -21.98
C GLN A 12 -0.24 -20.08 -21.38
N LEU A 13 0.47 -18.95 -21.44
CA LEU A 13 1.81 -18.84 -20.87
C LEU A 13 1.77 -18.98 -19.34
N ILE A 14 0.79 -18.35 -18.70
CA ILE A 14 0.49 -18.47 -17.28
C ILE A 14 0.18 -19.92 -16.93
N ALA A 15 -0.73 -20.58 -17.66
CA ALA A 15 -1.08 -21.98 -17.41
C ALA A 15 0.13 -22.93 -17.52
N GLN A 16 1.08 -22.64 -18.41
CA GLN A 16 2.28 -23.45 -18.59
C GLN A 16 3.34 -23.18 -17.52
N MET A 17 3.51 -21.92 -17.11
CA MET A 17 4.66 -21.50 -16.32
C MET A 17 4.36 -21.29 -14.84
N TYR A 18 3.10 -21.08 -14.44
CA TYR A 18 2.72 -20.85 -13.04
C TYR A 18 2.66 -22.17 -12.28
N ASN A 19 3.84 -22.63 -11.89
CA ASN A 19 4.07 -23.84 -11.12
C ASN A 19 5.22 -23.62 -10.13
N ASP A 20 5.60 -24.64 -9.36
CA ASP A 20 6.64 -24.53 -8.33
C ASP A 20 8.03 -24.15 -8.90
N GLN A 21 8.28 -24.49 -10.16
CA GLN A 21 9.51 -24.18 -10.88
C GLN A 21 9.48 -22.80 -11.55
N PHE A 22 8.45 -21.97 -11.29
CA PHE A 22 8.33 -20.64 -11.88
C PHE A 22 9.61 -19.82 -11.72
N SER A 23 10.00 -19.13 -12.77
CA SER A 23 11.11 -18.18 -12.78
C SER A 23 10.66 -16.93 -13.51
N TYR A 24 10.69 -15.77 -12.83
CA TYR A 24 10.26 -14.51 -13.42
C TYR A 24 11.09 -14.16 -14.66
N ALA A 25 12.42 -14.32 -14.60
CA ALA A 25 13.30 -14.04 -15.72
C ALA A 25 13.00 -14.93 -16.95
N GLN A 26 12.68 -16.21 -16.73
CA GLN A 26 12.27 -17.10 -17.82
C GLN A 26 10.91 -16.69 -18.37
N PHE A 27 9.95 -16.36 -17.50
CA PHE A 27 8.63 -15.91 -17.90
C PHE A 27 8.71 -14.62 -18.73
N GLU A 28 9.48 -13.63 -18.29
CA GLU A 28 9.71 -12.37 -18.99
C GLU A 28 10.34 -12.58 -20.37
N LYS A 29 11.35 -13.44 -20.47
CA LYS A 29 11.95 -13.79 -21.76
C LYS A 29 10.92 -14.42 -22.72
N GLN A 30 10.10 -15.35 -22.21
CA GLN A 30 9.07 -15.99 -23.03
C GLN A 30 7.96 -15.02 -23.42
N TYR A 31 7.60 -14.12 -22.52
CA TYR A 31 6.66 -13.03 -22.76
C TYR A 31 7.15 -12.13 -23.91
N ILE A 32 8.37 -11.61 -23.81
CA ILE A 32 8.97 -10.74 -24.83
C ILE A 32 9.00 -11.46 -26.19
N ASN A 33 9.43 -12.71 -26.21
CA ASN A 33 9.47 -13.52 -27.43
C ASN A 33 8.08 -13.75 -28.02
N HIS A 34 7.08 -14.01 -27.18
CA HIS A 34 5.70 -14.21 -27.62
C HIS A 34 5.13 -12.93 -28.25
N ILE A 35 5.32 -11.78 -27.58
CA ILE A 35 4.86 -10.48 -28.09
C ILE A 35 5.54 -10.12 -29.41
N ASN A 36 6.86 -10.33 -29.51
CA ASN A 36 7.61 -10.08 -30.75
C ASN A 36 7.11 -11.00 -31.87
N LYS A 37 6.98 -12.31 -31.63
CA LYS A 37 6.50 -13.25 -32.64
C LYS A 37 5.09 -12.92 -33.14
N LYS A 38 4.21 -12.45 -32.26
CA LYS A 38 2.80 -12.19 -32.58
C LYS A 38 2.57 -10.82 -33.21
N TYR A 39 3.27 -9.79 -32.73
CA TYR A 39 3.00 -8.40 -33.09
C TYR A 39 4.18 -7.68 -33.74
N GLY A 40 5.36 -8.31 -33.83
CA GLY A 40 6.59 -7.70 -34.36
C GLY A 40 7.20 -6.62 -33.45
N ILE A 41 6.77 -6.56 -32.19
CA ILE A 41 7.17 -5.51 -31.23
C ILE A 41 8.05 -6.12 -30.14
N ASN A 42 9.15 -5.44 -29.83
CA ASN A 42 9.98 -5.76 -28.67
C ASN A 42 9.61 -4.82 -27.51
N THR A 43 8.98 -5.36 -26.47
CA THR A 43 8.55 -4.59 -25.28
C THR A 43 8.77 -5.40 -24.02
N SER A 44 9.11 -4.73 -22.91
CA SER A 44 9.14 -5.33 -21.58
C SER A 44 7.72 -5.58 -21.05
N ILE A 45 7.61 -6.30 -19.92
CA ILE A 45 6.34 -6.58 -19.25
C ILE A 45 5.62 -5.30 -18.80
N GLY A 46 6.36 -4.31 -18.28
CA GLY A 46 5.77 -3.04 -17.82
C GLY A 46 4.63 -3.24 -16.81
N GLU A 47 3.50 -2.55 -17.03
CA GLU A 47 2.32 -2.62 -16.15
C GLU A 47 1.58 -3.97 -16.18
N ASP A 48 1.83 -4.84 -17.18
CA ASP A 48 1.18 -6.16 -17.25
C ASP A 48 1.56 -7.06 -16.07
N ILE A 49 2.61 -6.72 -15.32
CA ILE A 49 2.97 -7.40 -14.08
C ILE A 49 1.83 -7.36 -13.04
N ILE A 50 0.98 -6.33 -13.07
CA ILE A 50 -0.20 -6.20 -12.20
C ILE A 50 -1.17 -7.35 -12.50
N TYR A 51 -1.43 -7.63 -13.78
CA TYR A 51 -2.25 -8.77 -14.19
C TYR A 51 -1.64 -10.10 -13.75
N LEU A 52 -0.32 -10.25 -13.89
CA LEU A 52 0.41 -11.45 -13.47
C LEU A 52 0.25 -11.71 -11.96
N LEU A 53 0.40 -10.69 -11.13
CA LEU A 53 0.15 -10.80 -9.69
C LEU A 53 -1.29 -11.20 -9.39
N THR A 54 -2.27 -10.57 -10.03
CA THR A 54 -3.69 -10.93 -9.87
C THR A 54 -3.96 -12.39 -10.25
N GLN A 55 -3.36 -12.89 -11.34
CA GLN A 55 -3.49 -14.29 -11.74
C GLN A 55 -2.84 -15.25 -10.74
N ALA A 56 -1.69 -14.90 -10.17
CA ALA A 56 -1.07 -15.67 -9.10
C ALA A 56 -1.97 -15.71 -7.86
N SER A 57 -2.68 -14.61 -7.54
CA SER A 57 -3.71 -14.56 -6.48
C SER A 57 -4.83 -15.54 -6.74
N ASN A 58 -5.46 -15.41 -7.91
CA ASN A 58 -6.70 -16.09 -8.22
C ASN A 58 -6.49 -17.60 -8.25
N LYS A 59 -5.28 -18.03 -8.58
CA LYS A 59 -4.86 -19.44 -8.59
C LYS A 59 -4.28 -19.90 -7.25
N ASN A 60 -4.19 -19.03 -6.24
CA ASN A 60 -3.60 -19.28 -4.93
C ASN A 60 -2.16 -19.84 -5.02
N LEU A 61 -1.29 -19.17 -5.77
CA LEU A 61 0.09 -19.58 -6.03
C LEU A 61 1.10 -18.64 -5.33
N PRO A 62 1.29 -18.77 -4.00
CA PRO A 62 2.12 -17.85 -3.22
C PRO A 62 3.58 -17.83 -3.65
N THR A 63 4.14 -18.97 -4.06
CA THR A 63 5.52 -19.06 -4.58
C THR A 63 5.71 -18.23 -5.84
N VAL A 64 4.74 -18.28 -6.77
CA VAL A 64 4.77 -17.51 -8.02
C VAL A 64 4.61 -16.02 -7.70
N PHE A 65 3.62 -15.69 -6.88
CA PHE A 65 3.36 -14.32 -6.43
C PHE A 65 4.62 -13.69 -5.82
N ASN A 66 5.28 -14.38 -4.90
CA ASN A 66 6.48 -13.88 -4.24
C ASN A 66 7.63 -13.66 -5.22
N LYS A 67 7.86 -14.58 -6.17
CA LYS A 67 8.90 -14.42 -7.19
C LYS A 67 8.64 -13.23 -8.13
N ILE A 68 7.38 -12.91 -8.44
CA ILE A 68 7.01 -11.72 -9.22
C ILE A 68 7.28 -10.46 -8.38
N MET A 69 6.80 -10.43 -7.13
CA MET A 69 7.02 -9.32 -6.20
C MET A 69 8.52 -9.04 -5.99
N ASP A 70 9.34 -10.08 -5.78
CA ASP A 70 10.79 -9.95 -5.60
C ASP A 70 11.46 -9.33 -6.83
N SER A 71 10.90 -9.53 -8.02
CA SER A 71 11.38 -8.88 -9.24
C SER A 71 10.95 -7.42 -9.32
N MET A 72 9.72 -7.10 -8.90
CA MET A 72 9.24 -5.72 -8.83
C MET A 72 10.05 -4.89 -7.84
N GLU A 73 10.39 -5.44 -6.68
CA GLU A 73 11.22 -4.78 -5.66
C GLU A 73 12.62 -4.42 -6.15
N LYS A 74 13.15 -5.17 -7.13
CA LYS A 74 14.46 -4.89 -7.75
C LYS A 74 14.37 -3.87 -8.88
N SER A 75 13.16 -3.47 -9.27
CA SER A 75 12.94 -2.47 -10.30
C SER A 75 12.54 -1.15 -9.66
N ASP A 76 13.11 -0.05 -10.14
CA ASP A 76 12.72 1.31 -9.71
C ASP A 76 11.44 1.82 -10.41
N ILE A 77 10.70 0.91 -11.06
CA ILE A 77 9.56 1.25 -11.92
C ILE A 77 8.27 1.41 -11.09
N PHE A 78 8.13 0.63 -10.02
CA PHE A 78 6.87 0.55 -9.28
C PHE A 78 6.89 1.41 -8.02
N GLN A 79 5.86 2.22 -7.87
CA GLN A 79 5.68 3.07 -6.71
C GLN A 79 5.33 2.23 -5.47
N LEU A 80 5.78 2.67 -4.29
CA LEU A 80 5.69 1.90 -3.05
C LEU A 80 4.25 1.55 -2.64
N GLN A 81 3.26 2.38 -2.97
CA GLN A 81 1.86 2.08 -2.68
C GLN A 81 1.31 0.92 -3.51
N ILE A 82 1.84 0.70 -4.73
CA ILE A 82 1.46 -0.46 -5.55
C ILE A 82 1.97 -1.74 -4.88
N LEU A 83 3.23 -1.71 -4.44
CA LEU A 83 3.84 -2.83 -3.73
C LEU A 83 3.14 -3.12 -2.39
N PHE A 84 2.75 -2.07 -1.66
CA PHE A 84 1.90 -2.16 -0.47
C PHE A 84 0.56 -2.80 -0.80
N TYR A 85 -0.17 -2.30 -1.80
CA TYR A 85 -1.50 -2.79 -2.17
C TYR A 85 -1.48 -4.30 -2.46
N PHE A 86 -0.51 -4.78 -3.24
CA PHE A 86 -0.41 -6.20 -3.52
C PHE A 86 -0.03 -7.02 -2.29
N SER A 87 0.90 -6.54 -1.47
CA SER A 87 1.28 -7.27 -0.25
C SER A 87 0.15 -7.33 0.76
N TYR A 88 -0.61 -6.24 0.88
CA TYR A 88 -1.80 -6.11 1.72
C TYR A 88 -2.89 -7.12 1.32
N ASN A 89 -3.27 -7.15 0.04
CA ASN A 89 -4.36 -8.02 -0.44
C ASN A 89 -4.01 -9.52 -0.44
N PHE A 90 -2.73 -9.87 -0.26
CA PHE A 90 -2.23 -11.25 -0.26
C PHE A 90 -1.67 -11.67 1.10
N GLU A 91 -2.06 -10.94 2.15
CA GLU A 91 -1.69 -11.24 3.54
C GLU A 91 -0.17 -11.32 3.77
N GLN A 92 0.63 -10.67 2.93
CA GLN A 92 2.08 -10.52 3.11
C GLN A 92 2.37 -9.37 4.08
N ASN A 93 1.89 -9.50 5.31
CA ASN A 93 1.83 -8.42 6.30
C ASN A 93 3.19 -7.76 6.56
N GLU A 94 4.26 -8.56 6.73
CA GLU A 94 5.61 -8.02 6.95
C GLU A 94 6.13 -7.23 5.75
N ARG A 95 5.82 -7.69 4.53
CA ARG A 95 6.19 -7.01 3.29
C ARG A 95 5.40 -5.71 3.13
N ALA A 96 4.10 -5.73 3.39
CA ALA A 96 3.25 -4.54 3.39
C ALA A 96 3.75 -3.49 4.41
N LYS A 97 4.02 -3.90 5.65
CA LYS A 97 4.56 -3.06 6.72
C LYS A 97 5.90 -2.44 6.33
N ARG A 98 6.78 -3.18 5.65
CA ARG A 98 8.05 -2.66 5.13
C ARG A 98 7.84 -1.50 4.16
N TYR A 99 6.91 -1.61 3.21
CA TYR A 99 6.66 -0.54 2.23
C TYR A 99 6.04 0.70 2.87
N LEU A 100 5.15 0.54 3.84
CA LEU A 100 4.62 1.69 4.61
C LEU A 100 5.76 2.45 5.30
N ASN A 101 6.71 1.72 5.91
CA ASN A 101 7.88 2.32 6.53
C ASN A 101 8.84 2.97 5.50
N GLN A 102 8.95 2.42 4.29
CA GLN A 102 9.72 3.04 3.21
C GLN A 102 9.06 4.33 2.72
N MET A 103 7.75 4.36 2.51
CA MET A 103 7.02 5.60 2.15
C MET A 103 7.21 6.68 3.20
N LEU A 104 7.12 6.32 4.48
CA LEU A 104 7.38 7.24 5.59
C LEU A 104 8.83 7.77 5.59
N LYS A 105 9.81 7.02 5.08
CA LYS A 105 11.21 7.45 4.96
C LYS A 105 11.52 8.15 3.64
N SER A 106 10.63 8.08 2.66
CA SER A 106 10.83 8.69 1.33
C SER A 106 10.83 10.21 1.40
N GLU A 107 11.74 10.84 0.65
CA GLU A 107 11.79 12.29 0.46
C GLU A 107 11.02 12.73 -0.81
N ASP A 108 10.39 11.80 -1.52
CA ASP A 108 9.53 12.10 -2.66
C ASP A 108 8.20 12.72 -2.19
N GLU A 109 7.88 13.89 -2.73
CA GLU A 109 6.62 14.59 -2.44
C GLU A 109 5.40 13.78 -2.91
N LEU A 110 5.55 12.98 -3.97
CA LEU A 110 4.49 12.10 -4.44
C LEU A 110 4.18 11.01 -3.40
N ASP A 111 5.20 10.39 -2.82
CA ASP A 111 5.02 9.40 -1.75
C ASP A 111 4.33 10.02 -0.53
N GLN A 112 4.69 11.25 -0.16
CA GLN A 112 4.00 11.98 0.91
C GLN A 112 2.51 12.19 0.60
N ARG A 113 2.19 12.64 -0.62
CA ARG A 113 0.79 12.89 -1.05
C ARG A 113 -0.01 11.60 -1.06
N ILE A 114 0.55 10.53 -1.61
CA ILE A 114 -0.06 9.19 -1.65
C ILE A 114 -0.23 8.64 -0.24
N PHE A 115 0.77 8.83 0.64
CA PHE A 115 0.69 8.40 2.02
C PHE A 115 -0.50 9.06 2.71
N PHE A 116 -0.57 10.39 2.64
CA PHE A 116 -1.66 11.13 3.24
C PHE A 116 -2.98 10.64 2.65
N ALA A 117 -3.10 10.57 1.31
CA ALA A 117 -4.29 10.14 0.58
C ALA A 117 -4.92 8.84 1.13
N ASN A 118 -4.09 7.86 1.50
CA ASN A 118 -4.51 6.52 1.90
C ASN A 118 -4.48 6.24 3.41
N LEU A 119 -4.07 7.21 4.24
CA LEU A 119 -3.83 6.97 5.67
C LEU A 119 -5.06 6.53 6.45
N ASP A 120 -6.19 7.25 6.34
CA ASP A 120 -7.41 6.97 7.12
C ASP A 120 -8.27 5.84 6.54
N SER A 121 -7.89 5.29 5.38
CA SER A 121 -8.56 4.15 4.77
C SER A 121 -7.64 2.93 4.78
N GLN A 122 -6.86 2.73 3.72
CA GLN A 122 -6.11 1.50 3.50
C GLN A 122 -5.10 1.23 4.61
N TYR A 123 -4.35 2.23 5.05
CA TYR A 123 -3.28 2.01 6.02
C TYR A 123 -3.85 1.80 7.41
N LYS A 124 -4.82 2.62 7.82
CA LYS A 124 -5.57 2.42 9.05
C LYS A 124 -6.22 1.03 9.10
N ASN A 125 -6.91 0.60 8.05
CA ASN A 125 -7.51 -0.73 7.98
C ASN A 125 -6.45 -1.84 8.08
N PHE A 126 -5.31 -1.70 7.41
CA PHE A 126 -4.21 -2.66 7.54
C PHE A 126 -3.79 -2.87 9.00
N PHE A 127 -3.53 -1.78 9.73
CA PHE A 127 -3.13 -1.91 11.13
C PHE A 127 -4.27 -2.36 12.04
N LEU A 128 -5.47 -1.80 11.90
CA LEU A 128 -6.57 -1.98 12.85
C LEU A 128 -7.36 -3.28 12.62
N ILE A 129 -7.52 -3.70 11.37
CA ILE A 129 -8.36 -4.83 10.97
C ILE A 129 -7.52 -6.03 10.61
N ASN A 130 -6.54 -5.86 9.71
CA ASN A 130 -5.79 -7.00 9.16
C ASN A 130 -4.78 -7.56 10.16
N ILE A 131 -3.88 -6.74 10.69
CA ILE A 131 -2.86 -7.21 11.66
C ILE A 131 -3.26 -6.97 13.12
N LYS A 132 -4.31 -6.16 13.37
CA LYS A 132 -4.88 -5.89 14.70
C LYS A 132 -3.88 -5.29 15.70
N GLU A 133 -3.05 -4.37 15.22
CA GLU A 133 -2.00 -3.67 15.99
C GLU A 133 -2.29 -2.15 16.09
N PRO A 134 -3.31 -1.72 16.86
CA PRO A 134 -3.69 -0.31 16.97
C PRO A 134 -2.61 0.58 17.59
N LYS A 135 -1.79 0.03 18.51
CA LYS A 135 -0.64 0.77 19.07
C LYS A 135 0.41 1.05 17.99
N GLU A 136 0.65 0.10 17.10
CA GLU A 136 1.61 0.29 16.02
C GLU A 136 1.11 1.32 15.00
N PHE A 137 -0.21 1.39 14.74
CA PHE A 137 -0.79 2.48 13.95
C PHE A 137 -0.54 3.84 14.59
N ILE A 138 -0.75 3.99 15.90
CA ILE A 138 -0.48 5.24 16.62
C ILE A 138 1.00 5.63 16.47
N ASP A 139 1.93 4.69 16.69
CA ASP A 139 3.36 4.95 16.55
C ASP A 139 3.74 5.32 15.10
N PHE A 140 3.09 4.71 14.12
CA PHE A 140 3.27 5.01 12.70
C PHE A 140 2.81 6.44 12.37
N VAL A 141 1.63 6.85 12.87
CA VAL A 141 1.10 8.21 12.69
C VAL A 141 1.93 9.24 13.46
N GLU A 142 2.44 8.92 14.65
CA GLU A 142 3.34 9.79 15.41
C GLU A 142 4.63 10.08 14.62
N LYS A 143 5.24 9.06 14.02
CA LYS A 143 6.41 9.25 13.15
C LYS A 143 6.08 10.08 11.91
N ALA A 144 4.92 9.85 11.29
CA ALA A 144 4.45 10.65 10.15
C ALA A 144 4.25 12.12 10.52
N LYS A 145 3.73 12.41 11.72
CA LYS A 145 3.56 13.76 12.24
C LYS A 145 4.88 14.49 12.45
N LEU A 146 5.89 13.80 12.98
CA LEU A 146 7.23 14.39 13.13
C LEU A 146 7.84 14.74 11.77
N LYS A 147 7.64 13.89 10.76
CA LYS A 147 8.17 14.13 9.41
C LYS A 147 7.40 15.20 8.65
N TRP A 148 6.07 15.21 8.75
CA TRP A 148 5.20 16.07 7.96
C TRP A 148 4.30 16.92 8.87
N PRO A 149 4.87 17.91 9.59
CA PRO A 149 4.14 18.70 10.58
C PRO A 149 3.01 19.55 9.97
N ILE A 150 2.98 19.74 8.66
CA ILE A 150 1.89 20.43 7.96
C ILE A 150 0.52 19.74 8.16
N TYR A 151 0.52 18.43 8.43
CA TYR A 151 -0.68 17.62 8.68
C TYR A 151 -0.90 17.31 10.17
N THR A 152 -0.30 18.09 11.07
CA THR A 152 -0.37 17.86 12.52
C THR A 152 -1.81 17.76 13.03
N LEU A 153 -2.74 18.54 12.46
CA LEU A 153 -4.15 18.52 12.86
C LEU A 153 -4.77 17.14 12.60
N GLU A 154 -4.65 16.65 11.38
CA GLU A 154 -5.21 15.39 10.92
C GLU A 154 -4.55 14.20 11.66
N PHE A 155 -3.23 14.24 11.86
CA PHE A 155 -2.52 13.20 12.59
C PHE A 155 -2.88 13.15 14.07
N ASN A 156 -2.97 14.30 14.75
CA ASN A 156 -3.39 14.34 16.15
C ASN A 156 -4.80 13.78 16.32
N TYR A 157 -5.72 14.13 15.42
CA TYR A 157 -7.07 13.57 15.44
C TYR A 157 -7.06 12.05 15.26
N LEU A 158 -6.33 11.53 14.26
CA LEU A 158 -6.25 10.08 14.04
C LEU A 158 -5.71 9.32 15.25
N ILE A 159 -4.67 9.86 15.90
CA ILE A 159 -4.11 9.27 17.12
C ILE A 159 -5.17 9.25 18.23
N LEU A 160 -5.89 10.35 18.44
CA LEU A 160 -6.94 10.45 19.47
C LEU A 160 -8.11 9.50 19.19
N SER A 161 -8.60 9.45 17.94
CA SER A 161 -9.69 8.57 17.53
C SER A 161 -9.32 7.11 17.78
N VAL A 162 -8.17 6.64 17.30
CA VAL A 162 -7.75 5.25 17.50
C VAL A 162 -7.49 4.97 18.98
N ALA A 163 -6.89 5.91 19.72
CA ALA A 163 -6.68 5.75 21.15
C ALA A 163 -8.00 5.61 21.91
N ASN A 164 -9.02 6.38 21.56
CA ASN A 164 -10.34 6.31 22.17
C ASN A 164 -11.05 5.00 21.80
N ASP A 165 -11.10 4.65 20.52
CA ASP A 165 -11.80 3.46 20.01
C ASP A 165 -11.25 2.15 20.59
N TYR A 166 -9.93 2.10 20.86
CA TYR A 166 -9.24 0.92 21.37
C TYR A 166 -8.84 1.03 22.85
N ASN A 167 -9.32 2.03 23.58
CA ASN A 167 -9.00 2.27 24.99
C ASN A 167 -7.47 2.30 25.29
N ILE A 168 -6.70 2.94 24.41
CA ILE A 168 -5.25 3.09 24.56
C ILE A 168 -4.94 4.41 25.26
N THR A 169 -4.21 4.34 26.37
CA THR A 169 -3.70 5.54 27.05
C THR A 169 -2.55 6.17 26.27
N ILE A 170 -2.69 7.44 25.91
CA ILE A 170 -1.62 8.25 25.31
C ILE A 170 -1.27 9.41 26.25
N ILE A 171 0.02 9.62 26.51
CA ILE A 171 0.51 10.62 27.48
C ILE A 171 0.09 12.05 27.06
N ASN A 172 0.04 12.31 25.75
CA ASN A 172 -0.25 13.62 25.19
C ASN A 172 -1.72 13.84 24.79
N TYR A 173 -2.67 13.03 25.29
CA TYR A 173 -4.08 13.07 24.87
C TYR A 173 -4.66 14.49 24.93
N GLU A 174 -4.61 15.12 26.11
CA GLU A 174 -5.12 16.47 26.35
C GLU A 174 -4.45 17.53 25.46
N LYS A 175 -3.15 17.38 25.21
CA LYS A 175 -2.39 18.30 24.36
C LYS A 175 -2.85 18.20 22.90
N TYR A 176 -3.07 16.97 22.41
CA TYR A 176 -3.55 16.74 21.05
C TYR A 176 -4.98 17.20 20.89
N LEU A 177 -5.85 16.92 21.86
CA LEU A 177 -7.25 17.34 21.85
C LEU A 177 -7.36 18.87 21.77
N LYS A 178 -6.67 19.59 22.66
CA LYS A 178 -6.63 21.06 22.66
C LYS A 178 -6.05 21.63 21.36
N TYR A 179 -5.06 20.97 20.77
CA TYR A 179 -4.54 21.37 19.46
C TYR A 179 -5.62 21.25 18.38
N CYS A 180 -6.30 20.10 18.32
CA CYS A 180 -7.36 19.86 17.36
C CYS A 180 -8.50 20.86 17.50
N GLU A 181 -8.92 21.19 18.72
CA GLU A 181 -9.97 22.19 18.98
C GLU A 181 -9.55 23.58 18.49
N LYS A 182 -8.35 24.02 18.85
CA LYS A 182 -7.87 25.37 18.51
C LYS A 182 -7.59 25.55 17.02
N LYS A 183 -7.20 24.48 16.33
CA LYS A 183 -6.76 24.51 14.93
C LYS A 183 -7.75 23.86 13.98
N PHE A 184 -8.95 23.51 14.45
CA PHE A 184 -9.96 22.86 13.65
C PHE A 184 -10.24 23.63 12.35
N LYS A 185 -10.22 22.90 11.26
CA LYS A 185 -10.71 23.30 9.94
C LYS A 185 -11.43 22.08 9.35
N PRO A 186 -12.58 22.27 8.68
CA PRO A 186 -13.25 21.18 7.98
C PRO A 186 -12.27 20.47 7.04
N ASN A 187 -12.20 19.15 7.14
CA ASN A 187 -11.30 18.33 6.35
C ASN A 187 -11.89 16.92 6.21
N ARG A 188 -11.25 16.08 5.38
CA ARG A 188 -11.76 14.75 5.06
C ARG A 188 -11.58 13.69 6.16
N TYR A 189 -10.79 13.96 7.19
CA TYR A 189 -10.51 13.01 8.28
C TYR A 189 -11.52 13.13 9.41
N PHE A 190 -12.02 14.34 9.67
CA PHE A 190 -12.96 14.57 10.76
C PHE A 190 -13.73 15.88 10.69
N THR A 191 -14.89 15.84 11.31
CA THR A 191 -15.81 16.96 11.57
C THR A 191 -15.66 17.48 12.99
N ILE A 192 -16.33 18.59 13.31
CA ILE A 192 -16.31 19.12 14.68
C ILE A 192 -17.12 18.22 15.61
N GLU A 193 -18.14 17.56 15.09
CA GLU A 193 -18.96 16.57 15.79
C GLU A 193 -18.09 15.39 16.22
N ASP A 194 -17.27 14.85 15.31
CA ASP A 194 -16.33 13.78 15.63
C ASP A 194 -15.37 14.19 16.75
N LEU A 195 -14.82 15.41 16.69
CA LEU A 195 -13.95 15.93 17.74
C LEU A 195 -14.66 16.05 19.09
N ASN A 196 -15.94 16.41 19.11
CA ASN A 196 -16.72 16.49 20.34
C ASN A 196 -16.95 15.12 20.98
N THR A 197 -16.99 14.03 20.21
CA THR A 197 -17.09 12.67 20.77
C THR A 197 -15.87 12.25 21.57
N LEU A 198 -14.72 12.89 21.33
CA LEU A 198 -13.45 12.61 22.02
C LEU A 198 -13.33 13.37 23.36
N LYS A 199 -14.29 14.26 23.66
CA LYS A 199 -14.39 15.00 24.91
C LYS A 199 -15.18 14.12 25.87
N LYS A 200 -14.51 13.58 26.88
CA LYS A 200 -15.13 12.82 27.96
C LYS A 200 -15.78 13.76 28.97
#